data_AF-A0A514CIB3-F1
#
_entry.id   AF-A0A514CIB3-F1
#
_cell.length_a   1.000
_cell.length_b   1.000
_cell.length_c   1.000
_cell.angle_alpha   90.00
_cell.angle_beta   90.00
_cell.angle_gamma   90.00
#
_symmetry.space_group_name_H-M   'P 1'
#
loop_
_entity.id
_entity.type
_entity.pdbx_description
1 polymer ?
#
loop_
_entity_poly.entity_id
_entity_poly.type
_entity_poly.pdbx_seq_one_letter_code
_entity_poly.pdbx_strand_id
1 'polypeptide(L)'
;MKTLRKSTCTLLSVIGILSSQLLSSCGREMVDGVHYEEYYFVNESDYEITIDAFYELYEAEDVHQTFSLPKGGNVVQEIELFFGSDPVIAYSDSVSVVFDGIREAGFSHLNIDSPFNLLNPANSTFEEIAHNRDRYTYVFTNEDYENAVPIDKD
;
A
#
# COMPACT_ATOMS: atom_id res chain seq x y z
N MET A 1 -35.80 10.73 -69.44
CA MET A 1 -35.91 10.46 -67.99
C MET A 1 -34.79 9.52 -67.55
N LYS A 2 -33.65 10.05 -67.10
CA LYS A 2 -32.54 9.26 -66.51
C LYS A 2 -31.79 10.14 -65.51
N THR A 3 -32.32 10.28 -64.30
CA THR A 3 -31.60 10.93 -63.19
C THR A 3 -32.25 10.55 -61.86
N LEU A 4 -32.22 9.26 -61.51
CA LEU A 4 -32.66 8.82 -60.19
C LEU A 4 -31.92 7.55 -59.77
N ARG A 5 -30.59 7.62 -59.63
CA ARG A 5 -29.80 6.47 -59.14
C ARG A 5 -28.48 6.81 -58.44
N LYS A 6 -28.22 8.08 -58.10
CA LYS A 6 -26.96 8.49 -57.44
C LYS A 6 -27.12 9.07 -56.03
N SER A 7 -28.34 9.35 -55.56
CA SER A 7 -28.54 10.00 -54.25
C SER A 7 -28.76 9.06 -53.07
N THR A 8 -28.86 7.75 -53.28
CA THR A 8 -29.11 6.79 -52.20
C THR A 8 -27.84 6.22 -51.55
N CYS A 9 -26.68 6.24 -52.20
CA CYS A 9 -25.43 5.78 -51.58
C CYS A 9 -24.77 6.82 -50.66
N THR A 10 -25.02 8.11 -50.87
CA THR A 10 -24.39 9.18 -50.09
C THR A 10 -25.10 9.45 -48.76
N LEU A 11 -26.39 9.10 -48.64
CA LEU A 11 -27.16 9.30 -47.41
C LEU A 11 -26.85 8.22 -46.35
N LEU A 12 -26.56 6.99 -46.77
CA LEU A 12 -26.20 5.87 -45.88
C LEU A 12 -24.79 6.00 -45.29
N SER A 13 -23.89 6.72 -45.96
CA SER A 13 -22.51 6.94 -45.48
C SER A 13 -22.44 8.04 -44.41
N VAL A 14 -23.33 9.03 -44.43
CA VAL A 14 -23.36 10.10 -43.41
C VAL A 14 -23.96 9.62 -42.09
N ILE A 15 -24.94 8.72 -42.12
CA ILE A 15 -25.54 8.14 -40.91
C ILE A 15 -24.55 7.22 -40.17
N GLY A 16 -23.70 6.48 -40.90
CA GLY A 16 -22.67 5.59 -40.33
C GLY A 16 -21.50 6.33 -39.65
N ILE A 17 -21.24 7.59 -40.02
CA ILE A 17 -20.19 8.41 -39.40
C ILE A 17 -20.68 9.05 -38.10
N LEU A 18 -21.98 9.38 -38.02
CA LEU A 18 -22.58 9.92 -36.79
C LEU A 18 -22.78 8.85 -35.71
N SER A 19 -23.05 7.59 -36.10
CA SER A 19 -23.22 6.49 -35.13
C SER A 19 -21.90 5.93 -34.59
N SER A 20 -20.79 6.07 -35.32
CA SER A 20 -19.46 5.68 -34.82
C SER A 20 -18.87 6.68 -33.82
N GLN A 21 -19.32 7.95 -33.84
CA GLN A 21 -18.94 8.97 -32.86
C GLN A 21 -19.78 8.96 -31.59
N LEU A 22 -20.98 8.35 -31.61
CA LEU A 22 -21.82 8.18 -30.42
C LEU A 22 -21.51 6.88 -29.65
N LEU A 23 -20.94 5.86 -30.29
CA LEU A 23 -20.52 4.60 -29.64
C LEU A 23 -19.06 4.61 -29.16
N SER A 24 -18.30 5.66 -29.46
CA SER A 24 -16.92 5.86 -28.97
C SER A 24 -16.84 6.75 -27.73
N SER A 25 -17.98 7.11 -27.14
CA SER A 25 -18.04 7.48 -25.72
C SER A 25 -17.87 6.22 -24.89
N CYS A 26 -16.67 5.63 -24.92
CA CYS A 26 -16.10 5.10 -23.70
C CYS A 26 -16.06 6.27 -22.73
N GLY A 27 -17.16 6.49 -22.03
CA GLY A 27 -17.22 7.26 -20.80
C GLY A 27 -16.43 6.51 -19.75
N ARG A 28 -15.12 6.35 -19.98
CA ARG A 28 -14.18 6.31 -18.88
C ARG A 28 -14.10 7.76 -18.47
N GLU A 29 -14.89 8.13 -17.48
CA GLU A 29 -14.43 9.16 -16.55
C GLU A 29 -12.97 8.79 -16.27
N MET A 30 -12.05 9.66 -16.67
CA MET A 30 -10.76 9.67 -16.01
C MET A 30 -11.08 10.07 -14.58
N VAL A 31 -11.45 9.08 -13.78
CA VAL A 31 -11.35 9.20 -12.34
C VAL A 31 -9.86 9.35 -12.15
N ASP A 32 -9.43 10.57 -11.87
CA ASP A 32 -8.14 10.85 -11.27
C ASP A 32 -8.17 10.07 -9.94
N GLY A 33 -7.84 8.79 -10.02
CA GLY A 33 -8.17 7.79 -9.03
C GLY A 33 -7.14 7.87 -7.95
N VAL A 34 -7.28 8.88 -7.08
CA VAL A 34 -6.51 8.94 -5.84
C VAL A 34 -6.73 7.62 -5.11
N HIS A 35 -5.66 6.82 -5.01
CA HIS A 35 -5.66 5.52 -4.36
C HIS A 35 -5.08 5.66 -2.96
N TYR A 36 -5.74 5.05 -1.99
CA TYR A 36 -5.37 5.10 -0.60
C TYR A 36 -4.97 3.72 -0.11
N GLU A 37 -3.89 3.64 0.66
CA GLU A 37 -3.48 2.43 1.36
C GLU A 37 -3.48 2.69 2.87
N GLU A 38 -4.16 1.83 3.61
CA GLU A 38 -4.17 1.83 5.06
C GLU A 38 -3.30 0.68 5.59
N TYR A 39 -2.33 0.99 6.45
CA TYR A 39 -1.50 0.01 7.13
C TYR A 39 -1.86 -0.04 8.61
N TYR A 40 -2.32 -1.21 9.05
CA TYR A 40 -2.67 -1.52 10.42
C TYR A 40 -1.61 -2.44 11.02
N PHE A 41 -0.96 -1.96 12.07
CA PHE A 41 -0.02 -2.74 12.86
C PHE A 41 -0.66 -3.01 14.22
N VAL A 42 -1.09 -4.25 14.45
CA VAL A 42 -1.84 -4.63 15.66
C VAL A 42 -0.93 -5.43 16.58
N ASN A 43 -0.89 -5.08 17.86
CA ASN A 43 -0.14 -5.80 18.86
C ASN A 43 -1.05 -6.75 19.64
N GLU A 44 -1.05 -8.03 19.26
CA GLU A 44 -1.72 -9.11 19.99
C GLU A 44 -0.74 -9.91 20.87
N SER A 45 0.51 -9.46 20.98
CA SER A 45 1.50 -10.05 21.87
C SER A 45 1.29 -9.59 23.32
N ASP A 46 1.90 -10.31 24.26
CA ASP A 46 1.92 -9.96 25.68
C ASP A 46 2.97 -8.88 26.02
N TYR A 47 3.58 -8.24 25.03
CA TYR A 47 4.72 -7.32 25.17
C TYR A 47 4.41 -5.94 24.59
N GLU A 48 4.97 -4.88 25.17
CA GLU A 48 4.97 -3.56 24.53
C GLU A 48 5.95 -3.60 23.37
N ILE A 49 5.55 -3.00 22.25
CA ILE A 49 6.34 -3.00 21.03
C ILE A 49 6.79 -1.57 20.73
N THR A 50 8.06 -1.42 20.41
CA THR A 50 8.59 -0.23 19.75
C THR A 50 9.05 -0.61 18.36
N ILE A 51 8.66 0.14 17.34
CA ILE A 51 9.08 -0.04 15.95
C ILE A 51 9.92 1.17 15.58
N ASP A 52 11.19 0.94 15.32
CA ASP A 52 12.13 1.93 14.81
C ASP A 52 12.24 1.72 13.29
N ALA A 53 11.77 2.69 12.50
CA ALA A 53 11.75 2.66 11.05
C ALA A 53 12.81 3.61 10.47
N PHE A 54 13.62 3.10 9.55
CA PHE A 54 14.76 3.77 8.95
C PHE A 54 14.54 3.99 7.46
N TYR A 55 14.79 5.23 7.02
CA TYR A 55 14.62 5.67 5.64
C TYR A 55 15.95 6.24 5.13
N GLU A 56 16.60 5.50 4.24
CA GLU A 56 17.83 5.90 3.56
C GLU A 56 17.49 6.86 2.41
N LEU A 57 17.88 8.13 2.55
CA LEU A 57 17.63 9.13 1.52
C LEU A 57 18.91 9.43 0.75
N TYR A 58 18.89 9.21 -0.56
CA TYR A 58 20.04 9.55 -1.42
C TYR A 58 20.30 11.07 -1.37
N GLU A 59 21.49 11.46 -0.91
CA GLU A 59 21.96 12.86 -0.78
C GLU A 59 21.23 13.72 0.28
N ALA A 60 20.45 13.13 1.19
CA ALA A 60 19.85 13.83 2.34
C ALA A 60 20.25 13.16 3.67
N GLU A 61 19.84 13.76 4.80
CA GLU A 61 20.00 13.12 6.11
C GLU A 61 19.03 11.95 6.22
N ASP A 62 19.53 10.80 6.70
CA ASP A 62 18.70 9.63 6.98
C ASP A 62 17.58 10.01 7.95
N VAL A 63 16.36 9.57 7.63
CA VAL A 63 15.20 9.81 8.48
C VAL A 63 14.98 8.57 9.34
N HIS A 64 14.72 8.81 10.62
CA HIS A 64 14.39 7.77 11.59
C HIS A 64 13.10 8.16 12.31
N GLN A 65 12.16 7.21 12.39
CA GLN A 65 10.92 7.38 13.14
C GLN A 65 10.67 6.20 14.08
N THR A 66 10.25 6.52 15.30
CA THR A 66 9.91 5.53 16.32
C THR A 66 8.41 5.53 16.56
N PHE A 67 7.81 4.35 16.55
CA PHE A 67 6.40 4.12 16.83
C PHE A 67 6.26 3.22 18.04
N SER A 68 5.35 3.56 18.96
CA SER A 68 5.08 2.76 20.15
C SER A 68 3.70 2.10 20.05
N LEU A 69 3.66 0.79 20.22
CA LEU A 69 2.45 -0.03 20.21
C LEU A 69 2.29 -0.69 21.59
N PRO A 70 1.41 -0.18 22.46
CA PRO A 70 1.16 -0.81 23.75
C PRO A 70 0.53 -2.20 23.56
N LYS A 71 0.53 -3.02 24.63
CA LYS A 71 -0.10 -4.36 24.65
C LYS A 71 -1.58 -4.26 24.27
N GLY A 72 -2.03 -5.04 23.29
CA GLY A 72 -3.40 -4.95 22.75
C GLY A 72 -3.68 -3.68 21.93
N GLY A 73 -2.67 -2.87 21.67
CA GLY A 73 -2.77 -1.60 20.93
C GLY A 73 -2.61 -1.78 19.43
N ASN A 74 -2.67 -0.66 18.71
CA ASN A 74 -2.37 -0.61 17.28
C ASN A 74 -1.76 0.73 16.87
N VAL A 75 -1.11 0.72 15.71
CA VAL A 75 -0.76 1.90 14.93
C VAL A 75 -1.43 1.79 13.57
N VAL A 76 -1.97 2.91 13.09
CA VAL A 76 -2.61 3.01 11.78
C VAL A 76 -1.92 4.12 10.99
N GLN A 77 -1.49 3.81 9.76
CA GLN A 77 -0.91 4.76 8.83
C GLN A 77 -1.70 4.75 7.53
N GLU A 78 -2.04 5.93 7.00
CA GLU A 78 -2.73 6.07 5.73
C GLU A 78 -1.78 6.75 4.73
N ILE A 79 -1.76 6.24 3.50
CA ILE A 79 -0.98 6.79 2.40
C ILE A 79 -1.90 7.11 1.24
N GLU A 80 -1.72 8.29 0.67
CA GLU A 80 -2.24 8.61 -0.65
C GLU A 80 -1.14 8.35 -1.69
N LEU A 81 -1.35 7.43 -2.63
CA LEU A 81 -0.29 7.03 -3.57
C LEU A 81 0.07 8.10 -4.62
N PHE A 82 -0.71 9.19 -4.72
CA PHE A 82 -0.52 10.21 -5.76
C PHE A 82 0.43 11.34 -5.35
N PHE A 83 0.44 11.69 -4.07
CA PHE A 83 1.35 12.66 -3.49
C PHE A 83 2.05 11.95 -2.33
N GLY A 84 3.36 11.75 -2.45
CA GLY A 84 4.13 10.98 -1.47
C GLY A 84 3.75 11.30 -0.02
N SER A 85 3.69 10.26 0.81
CA SER A 85 3.27 10.35 2.20
C SER A 85 4.39 10.78 3.13
N ASP A 86 4.01 11.16 4.35
CA ASP A 86 4.92 11.12 5.50
C ASP A 86 5.55 9.71 5.62
N PRO A 87 6.74 9.58 6.23
CA PRO A 87 7.39 8.27 6.35
C PRO A 87 6.48 7.22 7.00
N VAL A 88 6.21 6.14 6.26
CA VAL A 88 5.33 5.04 6.67
C VAL A 88 6.13 3.78 6.93
N ILE A 89 5.80 3.02 7.97
CA ILE A 89 6.56 1.84 8.39
C ILE A 89 6.65 0.84 7.23
N ALA A 90 5.56 0.56 6.52
CA ALA A 90 5.55 -0.39 5.40
C ALA A 90 6.45 -0.01 4.22
N TYR A 91 6.89 1.24 4.15
CA TYR A 91 7.73 1.81 3.09
C TYR A 91 9.12 2.22 3.59
N SER A 92 9.51 1.84 4.80
CA SER A 92 10.87 2.06 5.30
C SER A 92 11.85 1.07 4.70
N ASP A 93 13.10 1.45 4.49
CA ASP A 93 14.15 0.56 3.97
C ASP A 93 14.47 -0.58 4.93
N SER A 94 14.41 -0.29 6.23
CA SER A 94 14.53 -1.27 7.29
C SER A 94 13.78 -0.86 8.56
N VAL A 95 13.48 -1.85 9.39
CA VAL A 95 12.83 -1.69 10.69
C VAL A 95 13.54 -2.53 11.75
N SER A 96 13.56 -2.00 12.97
CA SER A 96 13.81 -2.75 14.19
C SER A 96 12.53 -2.81 15.03
N VAL A 97 12.15 -4.01 15.43
CA VAL A 97 10.98 -4.26 16.30
C VAL A 97 11.49 -4.72 17.66
N VAL A 98 11.28 -3.89 18.68
CA VAL A 98 11.75 -4.10 20.04
C VAL A 98 10.58 -4.47 20.95
N PHE A 99 10.65 -5.63 21.57
CA PHE A 99 9.64 -6.14 22.50
C PHE A 99 10.09 -5.96 23.95
N ASP A 100 9.33 -5.19 24.74
CA ASP A 100 9.58 -4.82 26.15
C ASP A 100 11.01 -4.28 26.43
N GLY A 101 11.75 -3.87 25.40
CA GLY A 101 13.17 -3.51 25.51
C GLY A 101 14.09 -4.69 25.85
N ILE A 102 13.65 -5.92 25.59
CA ILE A 102 14.34 -7.17 25.96
C ILE A 102 14.80 -7.93 24.71
N ARG A 103 13.94 -8.02 23.69
CA ARG A 103 14.25 -8.72 22.43
C ARG A 103 14.01 -7.82 21.24
N GLU A 104 14.76 -8.03 20.18
CA GLU A 104 14.75 -7.24 18.96
C GLU A 104 14.65 -8.15 17.73
N ALA A 105 13.86 -7.74 16.74
CA ALA A 105 13.83 -8.35 15.42
C ALA A 105 14.07 -7.28 14.36
N GLY A 106 15.08 -7.52 13.50
CA GLY A 106 15.45 -6.61 12.42
C GLY A 106 14.95 -7.11 11.06
N PHE A 107 14.30 -6.23 10.31
CA PHE A 107 13.80 -6.52 8.97
C PHE A 107 14.17 -5.44 7.96
N SER A 108 14.24 -5.82 6.69
CA SER A 108 14.54 -4.98 5.54
C SER A 108 13.86 -5.57 4.30
N HIS A 109 13.81 -4.81 3.21
CA HIS A 109 13.37 -5.37 1.93
C HIS A 109 14.33 -6.44 1.36
N LEU A 110 15.56 -6.54 1.89
CA LEU A 110 16.55 -7.53 1.45
C LEU A 110 16.36 -8.92 2.08
N ASN A 111 15.63 -9.02 3.20
CA ASN A 111 15.32 -10.28 3.89
C ASN A 111 13.79 -10.56 3.94
N ILE A 112 13.13 -10.36 2.79
CA ILE A 112 11.67 -10.44 2.65
C ILE A 112 11.08 -11.84 2.91
N ASP A 113 11.89 -12.90 2.79
CA ASP A 113 11.43 -14.30 2.90
C ASP A 113 11.01 -14.72 4.32
N SER A 114 11.33 -13.93 5.35
CA SER A 114 10.88 -14.24 6.71
C SER A 114 9.36 -14.07 6.84
N PRO A 115 8.62 -15.04 7.42
CA PRO A 115 7.19 -14.91 7.67
C PRO A 115 6.85 -13.86 8.74
N PHE A 116 7.85 -13.39 9.50
CA PHE A 116 7.72 -12.36 10.54
C PHE A 116 8.11 -10.95 10.04
N ASN A 117 8.45 -10.82 8.75
CA ASN A 117 8.87 -9.55 8.19
C ASN A 117 7.63 -8.69 7.88
N LEU A 118 7.39 -7.65 8.69
CA LEU A 118 6.27 -6.72 8.51
C LEU A 118 6.38 -5.84 7.25
N LEU A 119 7.56 -5.77 6.63
CA LEU A 119 7.78 -5.09 5.34
C LEU A 119 7.44 -5.99 4.14
N ASN A 120 7.09 -7.26 4.37
CA ASN A 120 6.58 -8.13 3.33
C ASN A 120 5.04 -8.08 3.31
N PRO A 121 4.41 -7.53 2.26
CA PRO A 121 2.95 -7.47 2.16
C PRO A 121 2.28 -8.85 2.22
N ALA A 122 2.98 -9.92 1.83
CA ALA A 122 2.46 -11.29 1.91
C ALA A 122 2.26 -11.80 3.35
N ASN A 123 2.91 -11.17 4.33
CA ASN A 123 2.72 -11.48 5.75
C ASN A 123 1.57 -10.66 6.38
N SER A 124 0.94 -9.77 5.61
CA SER A 124 -0.23 -9.00 6.04
C SER A 124 -1.52 -9.62 5.53
N THR A 125 -2.60 -9.43 6.29
CA THR A 125 -3.96 -9.65 5.77
C THR A 125 -4.34 -8.48 4.88
N PHE A 126 -4.81 -8.77 3.67
CA PHE A 126 -5.25 -7.77 2.68
C PHE A 126 -6.78 -7.70 2.58
N GLU A 127 -7.31 -6.49 2.54
CA GLU A 127 -8.73 -6.20 2.33
C GLU A 127 -8.91 -5.00 1.38
N GLU A 128 -9.70 -5.18 0.32
CA GLU A 128 -10.19 -4.06 -0.51
C GLU A 128 -11.42 -3.45 0.19
N ILE A 129 -11.28 -2.26 0.78
CA ILE A 129 -12.35 -1.59 1.54
C ILE A 129 -13.29 -0.85 0.58
N ALA A 130 -12.72 -0.24 -0.46
CA ALA A 130 -13.44 0.43 -1.52
C ALA A 130 -12.62 0.35 -2.81
N HIS A 131 -13.23 0.74 -3.93
CA HIS A 131 -12.60 0.66 -5.26
C HIS A 131 -11.24 1.38 -5.38
N ASN A 132 -10.97 2.36 -4.52
CA ASN A 132 -9.74 3.14 -4.48
C ASN A 132 -9.07 3.11 -3.09
N ARG A 133 -9.36 2.10 -2.27
CA ARG A 133 -8.87 2.01 -0.90
C ARG A 133 -8.61 0.57 -0.50
N ASP A 134 -7.34 0.31 -0.18
CA ASP A 134 -6.86 -0.97 0.30
C ASP A 134 -6.43 -0.89 1.76
N ARG A 135 -6.53 -2.00 2.48
CA ARG A 135 -6.00 -2.16 3.84
C ARG A 135 -5.11 -3.38 3.95
N TYR A 136 -3.97 -3.18 4.61
CA TYR A 136 -3.01 -4.19 4.99
C TYR A 136 -2.95 -4.25 6.52
N THR A 137 -3.14 -5.43 7.09
CA THR A 137 -3.07 -5.63 8.54
C THR A 137 -1.97 -6.63 8.88
N TYR A 138 -0.94 -6.17 9.58
CA TYR A 138 0.09 -7.00 10.21
C TYR A 138 -0.23 -7.17 11.69
N VAL A 139 -0.17 -8.40 12.19
CA VAL A 139 -0.45 -8.72 13.59
C VAL A 139 0.81 -9.24 14.26
N PHE A 140 1.32 -8.51 15.24
CA PHE A 140 2.39 -9.00 16.11
C PHE A 140 1.82 -9.97 17.13
N THR A 141 2.45 -11.13 17.25
CA THR A 141 2.07 -12.22 18.14
C THR A 141 3.18 -12.55 19.13
N ASN A 142 2.90 -13.44 20.08
CA ASN A 142 3.94 -14.01 20.94
C ASN A 142 4.98 -14.84 20.16
N GLU A 143 4.62 -15.37 18.98
CA GLU A 143 5.57 -16.10 18.14
C GLU A 143 6.64 -15.16 17.56
N ASP A 144 6.27 -13.94 17.17
CA ASP A 144 7.21 -12.91 16.73
C ASP A 144 8.25 -12.60 17.82
N TYR A 145 7.79 -12.45 19.08
CA TYR A 145 8.68 -12.28 20.23
C TYR A 145 9.64 -13.46 20.41
N GLU A 146 9.15 -14.69 20.30
CA GLU A 146 9.99 -15.87 20.48
C GLU A 146 11.04 -16.06 19.38
N ASN A 147 10.81 -15.49 18.19
CA ASN A 147 11.75 -15.48 17.08
C ASN A 147 12.70 -14.26 17.08
N ALA A 148 12.46 -13.26 17.93
CA ALA A 148 13.36 -12.13 18.13
C ALA A 148 14.63 -12.51 18.91
N VAL A 149 15.72 -11.77 18.72
CA VAL A 149 16.99 -12.02 19.43
C VAL A 149 17.06 -11.22 20.74
N PRO A 150 17.65 -11.74 21.83
CA PRO A 150 17.90 -10.94 23.03
C PRO A 150 18.77 -9.72 22.73
N ILE A 151 18.42 -8.57 23.31
CA ILE A 151 19.25 -7.37 23.25
C ILE A 151 20.38 -7.53 24.27
N ASP A 152 21.62 -7.64 23.79
CA ASP A 152 22.78 -7.62 24.66
C ASP A 152 22.93 -6.21 25.26
N LYS A 153 22.77 -6.11 26.58
CA LYS A 153 23.03 -4.87 27.33
C LYS A 153 24.52 -4.86 27.69
N ASP A 154 25.31 -4.19 26.86
CA ASP A 154 26.70 -3.83 27.20
C ASP A 154 26.79 -2.91 28.43
#